data_AF-A0A1W9IYJ1-F1
#
_entry.id   AF-A0A1W9IYJ1-F1
#
_cell.length_a   1.000
_cell.length_b   1.000
_cell.length_c   1.000
_cell.angle_alpha   90.00
_cell.angle_beta   90.00
_cell.angle_gamma   90.00
#
_symmetry.space_group_name_H-M   'P 1'
#
loop_
_entity.id
_entity.type
_entity.pdbx_description
1 polymer ?
#
loop_
_entity_poly.entity_id
_entity_poly.type
_entity_poly.pdbx_seq_one_letter_code
_entity_poly.pdbx_strand_id
1 'polypeptide(L)'
;MTTSFQELIDQPQDPAAIRLKMAFEAHIARAKAEAHLKAASRALDDAKQREEQARSIRDELLADLAHRLDDLAEDDDLERAQIALDFATITDTYKPFAVALDRAEDDLADAKRALRSAVEEVARHPLVTPEHPSSVRVTAGGRP
;
A
#
# COMPACT_ATOMS: atom_id res chain seq x y z
N MET A 1 -13.77 -31.13 -45.75
CA MET A 1 -14.78 -30.65 -44.78
C MET A 1 -14.23 -29.37 -44.17
N THR A 2 -14.77 -28.22 -44.57
CA THR A 2 -14.38 -26.91 -44.04
C THR A 2 -15.19 -26.64 -42.78
N THR A 3 -14.55 -26.73 -41.62
CA THR A 3 -15.10 -26.27 -40.34
C THR A 3 -15.54 -24.82 -40.52
N SER A 4 -16.80 -24.51 -40.21
CA SER A 4 -17.32 -23.15 -40.38
C SER A 4 -16.72 -22.22 -39.33
N PHE A 5 -16.60 -20.92 -39.63
CA PHE A 5 -16.12 -19.91 -38.67
C PHE A 5 -16.99 -19.86 -37.40
N GLN A 6 -18.27 -20.25 -37.52
CA GLN A 6 -19.22 -20.35 -36.42
C GLN A 6 -18.86 -21.51 -35.46
N GLU A 7 -18.46 -22.67 -35.98
CA GLU A 7 -17.99 -23.81 -35.17
C GLU A 7 -16.67 -23.53 -34.44
N LEU A 8 -15.87 -22.58 -34.93
CA LEU A 8 -14.64 -22.11 -34.26
C LEU A 8 -14.95 -21.15 -33.09
N ILE A 9 -16.04 -20.39 -33.17
CA ILE A 9 -16.52 -19.51 -32.10
C ILE A 9 -17.26 -20.31 -31.03
N ASP A 10 -18.00 -21.35 -31.44
CA ASP A 10 -18.74 -22.24 -30.55
C ASP A 10 -17.86 -23.33 -29.91
N GLN A 11 -16.55 -23.32 -30.13
CA GLN A 11 -15.64 -24.19 -29.39
C GLN A 11 -15.70 -23.85 -27.90
N PRO A 12 -16.08 -24.80 -27.02
CA PRO A 12 -16.04 -24.56 -25.59
C PRO A 12 -14.60 -24.22 -25.22
N GLN A 13 -14.40 -23.00 -24.74
CA GLN A 13 -13.12 -22.57 -24.16
C GLN A 13 -12.63 -23.67 -23.23
N ASP A 14 -11.42 -24.21 -23.52
CA ASP A 14 -10.84 -25.28 -22.73
C ASP A 14 -10.86 -24.87 -21.25
N PRO A 15 -11.57 -25.61 -20.37
CA PRO A 15 -11.62 -25.31 -18.95
C PRO A 15 -10.24 -25.20 -18.30
N ALA A 16 -9.22 -25.88 -18.86
CA ALA A 16 -7.83 -25.75 -18.42
C ALA A 16 -7.24 -24.38 -18.77
N ALA A 17 -7.51 -23.85 -19.97
CA ALA A 17 -7.09 -22.52 -20.38
C ALA A 17 -7.74 -21.42 -19.53
N ILE A 18 -9.02 -21.58 -19.18
CA ILE A 18 -9.73 -20.65 -18.28
C ILE A 18 -9.08 -20.66 -16.88
N ARG A 19 -8.81 -21.84 -16.30
CA ARG A 19 -8.14 -21.95 -14.99
C ARG A 19 -6.76 -21.33 -14.99
N LEU A 20 -5.98 -21.55 -16.05
CA LEU A 20 -4.65 -20.97 -16.21
C LEU A 20 -4.70 -19.44 -16.30
N LYS A 21 -5.66 -18.89 -17.07
CA LYS A 21 -5.89 -17.45 -17.14
C LYS A 21 -6.21 -16.85 -15.76
N MET A 22 -7.14 -17.44 -15.02
CA MET A 22 -7.50 -16.97 -13.67
C MET A 22 -6.30 -17.03 -12.71
N ALA A 23 -5.48 -18.08 -12.78
CA ALA A 23 -4.26 -18.20 -11.99
C ALA A 23 -3.24 -17.09 -12.32
N PHE A 24 -3.02 -16.79 -13.60
CA PHE A 24 -2.16 -15.68 -14.00
C PHE A 24 -2.70 -14.33 -13.52
N GLU A 25 -3.99 -14.07 -13.67
CA GLU A 25 -4.62 -12.84 -13.21
C GLU A 25 -4.48 -12.65 -11.69
N ALA A 26 -4.70 -13.71 -10.90
CA ALA A 26 -4.51 -13.70 -9.45
C ALA A 26 -3.06 -13.42 -9.06
N HIS A 27 -2.09 -14.07 -9.72
CA HIS A 27 -0.66 -13.84 -9.46
C HIS A 27 -0.20 -12.43 -9.86
N ILE A 28 -0.69 -11.89 -10.97
CA ILE A 28 -0.43 -10.49 -11.37
C ILE A 28 -1.03 -9.52 -10.36
N ALA A 29 -2.26 -9.78 -9.90
CA ALA A 29 -2.92 -8.96 -8.89
C ALA A 29 -2.14 -8.94 -7.58
N ARG A 30 -1.63 -10.10 -7.14
CA ARG A 30 -0.75 -10.19 -5.97
C ARG A 30 0.54 -9.40 -6.15
N ALA A 31 1.23 -9.53 -7.28
CA ALA A 31 2.47 -8.79 -7.54
C ALA A 31 2.23 -7.27 -7.52
N LYS A 32 1.11 -6.80 -8.06
CA LYS A 32 0.70 -5.39 -7.97
C LYS A 32 0.45 -4.99 -6.51
N ALA A 33 -0.28 -5.79 -5.73
CA ALA A 33 -0.55 -5.51 -4.33
C ALA A 33 0.74 -5.43 -3.49
N GLU A 34 1.73 -6.29 -3.75
CA GLU A 34 3.06 -6.23 -3.11
C GLU A 34 3.80 -4.93 -3.46
N ALA A 35 3.76 -4.51 -4.73
CA ALA A 35 4.34 -3.25 -5.17
C ALA A 35 3.66 -2.04 -4.51
N HIS A 36 2.34 -2.04 -4.41
CA HIS A 36 1.57 -1.02 -3.72
C HIS A 36 1.90 -0.96 -2.23
N LEU A 37 2.02 -2.10 -1.54
CA LEU A 37 2.42 -2.15 -0.14
C LEU A 37 3.82 -1.53 0.07
N LYS A 38 4.76 -1.84 -0.82
CA LYS A 38 6.11 -1.26 -0.76
C LYS A 38 6.09 0.25 -0.98
N ALA A 39 5.26 0.74 -1.90
CA ALA A 39 5.09 2.17 -2.14
C ALA A 39 4.45 2.88 -0.93
N ALA A 40 3.38 2.31 -0.37
CA ALA A 40 2.70 2.85 0.81
C ALA A 40 3.62 2.89 2.04
N SER A 41 4.45 1.85 2.25
CA SER A 41 5.44 1.86 3.33
C SER A 41 6.44 3.01 3.20
N ARG A 42 6.95 3.27 1.98
CA ARG A 42 7.87 4.38 1.73
C ARG A 42 7.19 5.73 1.94
N ALA A 43 5.96 5.87 1.46
CA ALA A 43 5.18 7.09 1.65
C ALA A 43 4.92 7.38 3.15
N LEU A 44 4.69 6.33 3.95
CA LEU A 44 4.56 6.47 5.40
C LEU A 44 5.86 6.92 6.06
N ASP A 45 7.00 6.34 5.68
CA ASP A 45 8.30 6.75 6.21
C ASP A 45 8.59 8.24 5.88
N ASP A 46 8.31 8.66 4.65
CA ASP A 46 8.44 10.06 4.23
C ASP A 46 7.48 10.98 5.01
N ALA A 47 6.23 10.55 5.22
CA ALA A 47 5.24 11.30 5.99
C ALA A 47 5.66 11.46 7.45
N LYS A 48 6.18 10.41 8.09
CA LYS A 48 6.73 10.46 9.44
C LYS A 48 7.88 11.44 9.56
N GLN A 49 8.82 11.42 8.61
CA GLN A 49 9.94 12.34 8.64
C GLN A 49 9.49 13.80 8.53
N ARG A 50 8.50 14.08 7.66
CA ARG A 50 7.95 15.44 7.49
C ARG A 50 7.15 15.89 8.70
N GLU A 51 6.35 15.01 9.28
CA GLU A 51 5.58 15.30 10.50
C GLU A 51 6.52 15.58 11.67
N GLU A 52 7.56 14.77 11.87
CA GLU A 52 8.55 15.00 12.92
C GLU A 52 9.29 16.32 12.75
N GLN A 53 9.68 16.68 11.51
CA GLN A 53 10.27 17.99 11.22
C GLN A 53 9.30 19.13 11.54
N ALA A 54 8.05 19.03 11.10
CA ALA A 54 7.03 20.04 11.37
C ALA A 54 6.73 20.15 12.87
N ARG A 55 6.75 19.03 13.59
CA ARG A 55 6.57 18.96 15.04
C ARG A 55 7.71 19.64 15.78
N SER A 56 8.97 19.38 15.41
CA SER A 56 10.14 20.04 16.00
C SER A 56 10.05 21.56 15.84
N ILE A 57 9.74 22.04 14.63
CA ILE A 57 9.58 23.47 14.35
C ILE A 57 8.43 24.07 15.18
N ARG A 58 7.29 23.36 15.25
CA ARG A 58 6.14 23.78 16.07
C ARG A 58 6.54 23.93 17.54
N ASP A 59 7.23 22.93 18.09
CA ASP A 59 7.60 22.91 19.50
C ASP A 59 8.61 24.02 19.83
N GLU A 60 9.55 24.32 18.92
CA GLU A 60 10.45 25.48 19.03
C GLU A 60 9.69 26.82 19.04
N LEU A 61 8.75 27.01 18.11
CA LEU A 61 7.96 28.24 18.03
C LEU A 61 7.02 28.40 19.23
N LEU A 62 6.47 27.30 19.75
CA LEU A 62 5.66 27.33 20.96
C LEU A 62 6.48 27.68 22.20
N ALA A 63 7.74 27.23 22.28
CA ALA A 63 8.64 27.61 23.36
C ALA A 63 8.98 29.12 23.30
N ASP A 64 9.22 29.67 22.11
CA ASP A 64 9.43 31.11 21.92
C ASP A 64 8.20 31.93 22.33
N LEU A 65 6.99 31.48 21.93
CA LEU A 65 5.75 32.13 22.36
C LEU A 65 5.53 32.05 23.87
N ALA A 66 5.88 30.93 24.51
CA ALA A 66 5.80 30.81 25.96
C ALA A 66 6.71 31.81 26.67
N HIS A 67 7.95 32.00 26.18
CA HIS A 67 8.85 33.03 26.71
C HIS A 67 8.30 34.44 26.53
N ARG A 68 7.74 34.76 25.34
CA ARG A 68 7.09 36.06 25.10
C ARG A 68 5.88 36.30 26.00
N LEU A 69 5.13 35.25 26.35
CA LEU A 69 4.02 35.33 27.31
C LEU A 69 4.51 35.59 28.74
N ASP A 70 5.61 34.97 29.15
CA ASP A 70 6.19 35.18 30.48
C ASP A 70 6.71 36.62 30.66
N ASP A 71 7.22 37.23 29.60
CA ASP A 71 7.72 38.61 29.60
C ASP A 71 6.62 39.67 29.42
N LEU A 72 5.37 39.23 29.17
CA LEU A 72 4.24 40.10 28.83
C LEU A 72 3.68 40.83 30.04
N ALA A 73 3.56 42.16 29.96
CA ALA A 73 2.89 42.95 30.98
C ALA A 73 1.37 42.67 31.03
N GLU A 74 0.79 42.71 32.23
CA GLU A 74 -0.64 42.42 32.46
C GLU A 74 -1.61 43.33 31.68
N ASP A 75 -1.18 44.46 31.11
CA ASP A 75 -2.03 45.43 30.41
C ASP A 75 -1.78 45.53 28.88
N ASP A 76 -0.93 44.69 28.28
CA ASP A 76 -0.64 44.75 26.83
C ASP A 76 -1.59 43.88 25.99
N ASP A 77 -2.79 44.41 25.72
CA ASP A 77 -3.82 43.73 24.93
C ASP A 77 -3.44 43.52 23.46
N LEU A 78 -2.60 44.38 22.88
CA LEU A 78 -2.17 44.25 21.49
C LEU A 78 -1.20 43.10 21.32
N GLU A 79 -0.21 43.02 22.21
CA GLU A 79 0.78 41.95 22.18
C GLU A 79 0.16 40.59 22.56
N ARG A 80 -0.82 40.56 23.47
CA ARG A 80 -1.67 39.37 23.70
C ARG A 80 -2.39 38.89 22.43
N ALA A 81 -3.01 39.81 21.70
CA ALA A 81 -3.73 39.47 20.47
C ALA A 81 -2.77 38.94 19.40
N GLN A 82 -1.56 39.49 19.31
CA GLN A 82 -0.52 39.01 18.40
C GLN A 82 -0.05 37.60 18.76
N ILE A 83 0.18 37.30 20.04
CA ILE A 83 0.57 35.95 20.48
C ILE A 83 -0.53 34.93 20.19
N ALA A 84 -1.80 35.28 20.37
CA ALA A 84 -2.92 34.41 20.01
C ALA A 84 -2.97 34.11 18.50
N LEU A 85 -2.67 35.11 17.67
CA LEU A 85 -2.58 34.94 16.21
C LEU A 85 -1.40 34.06 15.82
N ASP A 86 -0.24 34.26 16.44
CA ASP A 86 0.97 33.48 16.19
C ASP A 86 0.72 31.99 16.56
N PHE A 87 0.08 31.74 17.72
CA PHE A 87 -0.31 30.40 18.15
C PHE A 87 -1.26 29.71 17.15
N ALA A 88 -2.29 30.43 16.68
CA ALA A 88 -3.21 29.91 15.68
C ALA A 88 -2.48 29.57 14.37
N THR A 89 -1.58 30.45 13.92
CA THR A 89 -0.79 30.26 12.70
C THR A 89 0.11 29.03 12.78
N ILE A 90 0.78 28.82 13.93
CA ILE A 90 1.63 27.64 14.18
C ILE A 90 0.78 26.36 14.09
N THR A 91 -0.39 26.36 14.73
CA THR A 91 -1.30 25.21 14.73
C THR A 91 -1.80 24.89 13.31
N ASP A 92 -2.22 25.91 12.56
CA ASP A 92 -2.71 25.76 11.18
C ASP A 92 -1.60 25.30 10.22
N THR A 93 -0.36 25.69 10.47
CA THR A 93 0.80 25.27 9.66
C THR A 93 1.17 23.81 9.92
N TYR A 94 1.05 23.33 11.17
CA TYR A 94 1.37 21.96 11.53
C TYR A 94 0.28 20.95 11.10
N LYS A 95 -1.00 21.32 11.24
CA LYS A 95 -2.16 20.42 11.04
C LYS A 95 -2.14 19.61 9.73
N PRO A 96 -1.77 20.15 8.56
CA PRO A 96 -1.71 19.38 7.32
C PRO A 96 -0.72 18.21 7.37
N PHE A 97 0.37 18.32 8.13
CA PHE A 97 1.38 17.26 8.25
C PHE A 97 0.88 16.09 9.10
N ALA A 98 0.22 16.38 10.23
CA ALA A 98 -0.44 15.36 11.04
C ALA A 98 -1.52 14.61 10.23
N VAL A 99 -2.37 15.35 9.50
CA VAL A 99 -3.40 14.74 8.63
C VAL A 99 -2.79 13.90 7.51
N ALA A 100 -1.64 14.31 6.96
CA ALA A 100 -0.96 13.54 5.93
C ALA A 100 -0.35 12.24 6.48
N LEU A 101 0.17 12.27 7.72
CA LEU A 101 0.66 11.07 8.41
C LEU A 101 -0.49 10.08 8.66
N ASP A 102 -1.62 10.54 9.21
CA ASP A 102 -2.80 9.71 9.45
C ASP A 102 -3.26 9.00 8.17
N ARG A 103 -3.34 9.74 7.05
CA ARG A 103 -3.70 9.18 5.75
C ARG A 103 -2.70 8.12 5.25
N ALA A 104 -1.41 8.36 5.46
CA ALA A 104 -0.39 7.39 5.05
C ALA A 104 -0.44 6.09 5.88
N GLU A 105 -0.86 6.18 7.15
CA GLU A 105 -1.10 5.01 8.00
C GLU A 105 -2.31 4.21 7.52
N ASP A 106 -3.40 4.88 7.17
CA ASP A 106 -4.60 4.28 6.58
C ASP A 106 -4.27 3.60 5.24
N ASP A 107 -3.55 4.27 4.34
CA ASP A 107 -3.13 3.73 3.05
C ASP A 107 -2.27 2.46 3.22
N LEU A 108 -1.39 2.43 4.23
CA LEU A 108 -0.61 1.25 4.55
C LEU A 108 -1.49 0.11 5.06
N ALA A 109 -2.47 0.41 5.91
CA ALA A 109 -3.42 -0.59 6.41
C ALA A 109 -4.25 -1.20 5.27
N ASP A 110 -4.72 -0.38 4.34
CA ASP A 110 -5.46 -0.82 3.17
C ASP A 110 -4.60 -1.61 2.19
N ALA A 111 -3.34 -1.21 1.96
CA ALA A 111 -2.41 -1.99 1.15
C ALA A 111 -2.13 -3.39 1.74
N LYS A 112 -2.02 -3.49 3.07
CA LYS A 112 -1.88 -4.80 3.76
C LYS A 112 -3.13 -5.66 3.59
N ARG A 113 -4.32 -5.06 3.67
CA ARG A 113 -5.60 -5.77 3.45
C ARG A 113 -5.71 -6.25 2.01
N ALA A 114 -5.38 -5.41 1.03
CA ALA A 114 -5.39 -5.75 -0.39
C ALA A 114 -4.41 -6.90 -0.69
N LEU A 115 -3.19 -6.87 -0.13
CA LEU A 115 -2.24 -7.95 -0.29
C LEU A 115 -2.77 -9.28 0.27
N ARG A 116 -3.39 -9.26 1.46
CA ARG A 116 -3.99 -10.46 2.05
C ARG A 116 -5.06 -11.05 1.13
N SER A 117 -5.97 -10.22 0.63
CA SER A 117 -7.01 -10.64 -0.32
C SER A 117 -6.41 -11.22 -1.60
N ALA A 118 -5.33 -10.64 -2.12
CA ALA A 118 -4.68 -11.14 -3.33
C ALA A 118 -3.96 -12.48 -3.09
N VAL A 119 -3.38 -12.69 -1.91
CA VAL A 119 -2.80 -13.98 -1.51
C VAL A 119 -3.87 -15.07 -1.39
N GLU A 120 -5.03 -14.74 -0.82
CA GLU A 120 -6.18 -15.65 -0.76
C GLU A 120 -6.73 -15.99 -2.15
N GLU A 121 -6.74 -15.04 -3.08
CA GLU A 121 -7.13 -15.26 -4.48
C GLU A 121 -6.16 -16.20 -5.20
N VAL A 122 -4.84 -15.99 -5.01
CA VAL A 122 -3.81 -16.90 -5.54
C VAL A 122 -3.96 -18.31 -4.98
N ALA A 123 -4.33 -18.46 -3.70
CA ALA A 123 -4.56 -19.78 -3.11
C ALA A 123 -5.76 -20.51 -3.74
N ARG A 124 -6.77 -19.77 -4.24
CA ARG A 124 -7.92 -20.34 -4.99
C ARG A 124 -7.56 -20.71 -6.43
N HIS A 125 -6.55 -20.07 -7.00
CA HIS A 125 -6.08 -20.30 -8.37
C HIS A 125 -4.57 -20.60 -8.41
N PRO A 126 -4.12 -21.73 -7.84
CA PRO A 126 -2.70 -22.06 -7.82
C PRO A 126 -2.20 -22.33 -9.24
N LEU A 127 -1.05 -21.73 -9.58
CA LEU A 127 -0.26 -22.20 -10.72
C LEU A 127 0.30 -23.58 -10.34
N VAL A 128 -0.33 -24.65 -10.82
CA VAL A 128 0.26 -25.99 -10.76
C VAL A 128 1.44 -25.97 -11.72
N THR A 129 2.66 -25.77 -11.20
CA THR A 129 3.85 -26.23 -11.91
C THR A 129 3.73 -27.74 -12.01
N PRO A 130 3.79 -28.35 -13.21
CA PRO A 130 3.94 -29.79 -13.30
C PRO A 130 5.27 -30.13 -12.60
N GLU A 131 5.16 -30.63 -11.38
CA GLU A 131 6.21 -31.40 -10.72
C GLU A 131 6.74 -32.39 -11.75
N HIS A 132 8.07 -32.42 -11.89
CA HIS A 132 8.81 -33.33 -12.75
C HIS A 132 8.09 -34.67 -12.97
N PRO A 133 7.93 -35.17 -14.21
CA PRO A 133 7.65 -36.57 -14.43
C PRO A 133 8.88 -37.36 -13.93
N SER A 134 8.85 -37.69 -12.64
CA SER A 134 9.79 -38.59 -12.01
C SER A 134 9.66 -39.94 -12.69
N SER A 135 10.74 -40.35 -13.34
CA SER A 135 11.05 -41.74 -13.69
C SER A 135 10.06 -42.44 -14.63
N VAL A 136 10.31 -42.32 -15.94
CA VAL A 136 10.08 -43.45 -16.84
C VAL A 136 11.06 -44.55 -16.42
N ARG A 137 10.64 -45.46 -15.53
CA ARG A 137 11.32 -46.75 -15.39
C ARG A 137 11.09 -47.51 -16.69
N VAL A 138 12.07 -47.44 -17.59
CA VAL A 138 12.24 -48.44 -18.63
C VAL A 138 12.59 -49.74 -17.91
N THR A 139 11.59 -50.57 -17.61
CA THR A 139 11.80 -51.94 -17.19
C THR A 139 12.23 -52.75 -18.42
N ALA A 140 13.51 -52.67 -18.74
CA ALA A 140 14.15 -53.64 -19.62
C ALA A 140 14.47 -54.90 -18.78
N GLY A 141 13.53 -55.83 -18.72
CA GLY A 141 13.74 -57.18 -18.22
C GLY A 141 12.56 -58.06 -18.62
N GLY A 142 12.70 -59.24 -19.22
CA GLY A 142 13.86 -60.04 -19.64
C GLY A 142 13.48 -60.84 -20.90
N ARG A 143 14.47 -61.37 -21.64
CA ARG A 143 14.91 -62.79 -21.68
C ARG A 143 13.83 -63.78 -22.15
N PRO A 144 14.16 -64.78 -22.98
CA PRO A 144 15.31 -65.69 -22.87
C PRO A 144 16.47 -65.42 -23.83
#